data_AF-A0A7W7PE39-F1
#
_entry.id   AF-A0A7W7PE39-F1
#
_cell.length_a   1.000
_cell.length_b   1.000
_cell.length_c   1.000
_cell.angle_alpha   90.00
_cell.angle_beta   90.00
_cell.angle_gamma   90.00
#
_symmetry.space_group_name_H-M   'P 1'
#
loop_
_entity.id
_entity.type
_entity.pdbx_description
1 polymer ?
#
loop_
_entity_poly.entity_id
_entity_poly.type
_entity_poly.pdbx_seq_one_letter_code
_entity_poly.pdbx_strand_id
1 'polypeptide(L)'
;MRASRPAHAELAALNSAPPPDQTARRADRVDLIIGQCNHGTAPYGKSFDDVRQRVTRAEVHVLPGQGHRAHIQAPTELGHLLNGLTTGR
;
A
#
# COMPACT_ATOMS: atom_id res chain seq x y z
N MET A 1 -16.23 21.65 -19.35
CA MET A 1 -15.72 20.37 -18.79
C MET A 1 -16.48 20.05 -17.51
N ARG A 2 -17.23 18.94 -17.46
CA ARG A 2 -17.89 18.48 -16.23
C ARG A 2 -17.91 16.96 -16.19
N ALA A 3 -16.82 16.37 -15.74
CA ALA A 3 -16.76 15.02 -15.20
C ALA A 3 -16.13 15.16 -13.81
N SER A 4 -16.84 14.70 -12.76
CA SER A 4 -16.35 14.41 -11.39
C SER A 4 -17.45 14.53 -10.32
N ARG A 5 -18.66 15.03 -10.62
CA ARG A 5 -19.71 15.15 -9.59
C ARG A 5 -20.41 13.84 -9.17
N PRO A 6 -20.46 12.74 -9.96
CA PRO A 6 -20.86 11.43 -9.42
C PRO A 6 -19.77 10.78 -8.55
N ALA A 7 -18.51 11.14 -8.75
CA ALA A 7 -17.39 10.46 -8.10
C ALA A 7 -17.31 10.74 -6.59
N HIS A 8 -17.77 11.89 -6.07
CA HIS A 8 -17.60 12.18 -4.64
C HIS A 8 -18.46 11.27 -3.75
N ALA A 9 -19.75 11.10 -4.05
CA ALA A 9 -20.63 10.31 -3.18
C ALA A 9 -20.29 8.82 -3.26
N GLU A 10 -20.01 8.33 -4.47
CA GLU A 10 -19.58 6.94 -4.69
C GLU A 10 -18.21 6.67 -4.06
N LEU A 11 -17.23 7.56 -4.25
CA LEU A 11 -15.91 7.43 -3.62
C LEU A 11 -15.98 7.57 -2.09
N ALA A 12 -16.83 8.45 -1.58
CA ALA A 12 -17.07 8.56 -0.14
C ALA A 12 -17.71 7.28 0.41
N ALA A 13 -18.66 6.68 -0.31
CA ALA A 13 -19.27 5.40 0.07
C ALA A 13 -18.24 4.26 0.06
N LEU A 14 -17.35 4.21 -0.94
CA LEU A 14 -16.26 3.23 -1.00
C LEU A 14 -15.24 3.43 0.14
N ASN A 15 -14.86 4.67 0.44
CA ASN A 15 -13.93 4.98 1.53
C ASN A 15 -14.53 4.79 2.93
N SER A 16 -15.86 4.89 3.05
CA SER A 16 -16.57 4.73 4.33
C SER A 16 -17.06 3.30 4.55
N ALA A 17 -17.00 2.45 3.53
CA ALA A 17 -17.34 1.04 3.66
C ALA A 17 -16.31 0.35 4.57
N PRO A 18 -16.73 -0.36 5.63
CA PRO A 18 -15.81 -1.15 6.42
C PRO A 18 -15.16 -2.21 5.52
N PRO A 19 -13.82 -2.37 5.54
CA PRO A 19 -13.16 -3.39 4.75
C PRO A 19 -13.75 -4.76 5.12
N PRO A 20 -14.26 -5.56 4.17
CA PRO A 20 -14.74 -6.87 4.51
C PRO A 20 -13.56 -7.73 4.95
N ASP A 21 -13.54 -8.14 6.22
CA ASP A 21 -12.53 -9.01 6.84
C ASP A 21 -12.25 -10.27 6.00
N GLN A 22 -13.26 -10.72 5.25
CA GLN A 22 -13.16 -11.90 4.40
C GLN A 22 -12.15 -11.74 3.25
N THR A 23 -11.97 -10.54 2.68
CA THR A 23 -11.05 -10.33 1.56
C THR A 23 -9.59 -10.35 2.02
N ALA A 24 -9.30 -9.75 3.17
CA ALA A 24 -7.97 -9.81 3.78
C ALA A 24 -7.56 -11.25 4.13
N ARG A 25 -8.52 -12.07 4.59
CA ARG A 25 -8.31 -13.50 4.87
C ARG A 25 -8.09 -14.37 3.63
N ARG A 26 -8.54 -13.93 2.45
CA ARG A 26 -8.32 -14.66 1.18
C ARG A 26 -6.93 -14.44 0.60
N ALA A 27 -6.22 -13.39 1.03
CA ALA A 27 -4.86 -13.15 0.58
C ALA A 27 -3.91 -14.06 1.37
N ASP A 28 -3.34 -15.07 0.71
CA ASP A 28 -2.37 -15.99 1.34
C ASP A 28 -1.08 -15.27 1.77
N ARG A 29 -0.66 -14.23 1.03
CA ARG A 29 0.53 -13.40 1.33
C ARG A 29 0.42 -12.03 0.66
N VAL A 30 0.89 -10.99 1.33
CA VAL A 30 0.96 -9.62 0.79
C VAL A 30 2.28 -8.95 1.21
N ASP A 31 3.08 -8.51 0.24
CA ASP A 31 4.25 -7.68 0.47
C ASP A 31 3.88 -6.20 0.21
N LEU A 32 3.99 -5.37 1.24
CA LEU A 32 3.62 -3.96 1.22
C LEU A 32 4.88 -3.10 1.15
N ILE A 33 5.05 -2.30 0.09
CA ILE A 33 6.25 -1.49 -0.11
C ILE A 33 5.91 0.00 0.13
N ILE A 34 6.64 0.66 1.01
CA ILE A 34 6.46 2.09 1.34
C ILE A 34 7.79 2.85 1.36
N GLY A 35 7.79 4.08 0.85
CA GLY A 35 8.92 4.99 1.03
C GLY A 35 9.01 5.51 2.47
N GLN A 36 10.21 5.50 3.07
CA GLN A 36 10.46 5.90 4.46
C GLN A 36 9.79 7.23 4.84
N CYS A 37 9.80 8.23 3.95
CA CYS A 37 9.25 9.56 4.24
C CYS A 37 7.72 9.57 4.41
N ASN A 38 7.03 8.50 3.99
CA ASN A 38 5.58 8.35 4.12
C ASN A 38 5.15 7.34 5.18
N HIS A 39 6.10 6.61 5.77
CA HIS A 39 5.76 5.60 6.77
C HIS A 39 5.31 6.28 8.07
N GLY A 40 4.11 5.94 8.56
CA GLY A 40 3.55 6.55 9.76
C GLY A 40 3.02 7.98 9.60
N THR A 41 3.14 8.58 8.41
CA THR A 41 2.80 9.99 8.15
C THR A 41 1.65 10.11 7.14
N ALA A 42 0.85 11.18 7.25
CA ALA A 42 -0.22 11.46 6.29
C ALA A 42 0.35 11.59 4.85
N PRO A 43 -0.39 11.16 3.80
CA PRO A 43 -1.79 10.74 3.85
C PRO A 43 -2.00 9.26 4.24
N TYR A 44 -0.93 8.47 4.34
CA TYR A 44 -1.04 7.02 4.55
C TYR A 44 -1.10 6.64 6.03
N GLY A 45 -0.50 7.44 6.91
CA GLY A 45 -0.51 7.25 8.35
C GLY A 45 -0.10 5.82 8.72
N LYS A 46 -1.01 5.12 9.40
CA LYS A 46 -0.84 3.73 9.86
C LYS A 46 -1.41 2.68 8.90
N SER A 47 -1.86 3.06 7.70
CA SER A 47 -2.57 2.15 6.79
C SER A 47 -1.78 0.86 6.47
N PHE A 48 -0.45 0.96 6.37
CA PHE A 48 0.41 -0.20 6.09
C PHE A 48 0.48 -1.16 7.30
N ASP A 49 0.57 -0.61 8.52
CA ASP A 49 0.48 -1.39 9.75
C ASP A 49 -0.90 -2.03 9.92
N ASP A 50 -1.96 -1.30 9.55
CA ASP A 50 -3.34 -1.78 9.60
C ASP A 50 -3.57 -2.99 8.70
N VAL A 51 -2.96 -3.02 7.50
CA VAL A 51 -2.99 -4.20 6.61
C VAL A 51 -2.16 -5.33 7.19
N ARG A 52 -0.95 -5.02 7.71
CA ARG A 52 -0.07 -6.02 8.34
C ARG A 52 -0.75 -6.77 9.49
N GLN A 53 -1.59 -6.08 10.26
CA GLN A 53 -2.35 -6.68 11.36
C GLN A 53 -3.53 -7.55 10.91
N ARG A 54 -4.04 -7.36 9.69
CA ARG A 54 -5.26 -8.02 9.19
C ARG A 54 -5.01 -9.20 8.24
N VAL A 55 -3.80 -9.30 7.69
CA VAL A 55 -3.42 -10.35 6.73
C VAL A 55 -2.40 -11.28 7.39
N THR A 56 -2.67 -12.58 7.39
CA THR A 56 -1.88 -13.60 8.10
C THR A 56 -0.39 -13.60 7.72
N ARG A 57 -0.07 -13.30 6.45
CA ARG A 57 1.31 -13.24 5.94
C ARG A 57 1.55 -11.92 5.23
N ALA A 58 1.58 -10.83 6.00
CA ALA A 58 1.92 -9.52 5.49
C ALA A 58 3.26 -9.02 6.03
N GLU A 59 4.07 -8.48 5.12
CA GLU A 59 5.36 -7.87 5.44
C GLU A 59 5.42 -6.44 4.87
N VAL A 60 5.97 -5.51 5.65
CA VAL A 60 6.13 -4.11 5.25
C VAL A 60 7.61 -3.86 4.96
N HIS A 61 7.91 -3.51 3.71
CA HIS A 61 9.23 -3.19 3.22
C HIS A 61 9.38 -1.67 3.09
N VAL A 62 10.29 -1.09 3.85
CA VAL A 62 10.54 0.35 3.84
C VAL A 62 11.71 0.67 2.91
N LEU A 63 11.47 1.51 1.90
CA LEU A 63 12.51 2.02 1.00
C LEU A 63 13.19 3.24 1.62
N PRO A 64 14.47 3.15 2.00
CA PRO A 64 15.16 4.22 2.71
C PRO A 64 15.22 5.52 1.90
N GLY A 65 14.97 6.65 2.56
CA GLY A 65 15.00 7.98 1.94
C GLY A 65 13.95 8.26 0.86
N GLN A 66 13.07 7.30 0.54
CA GLN A 66 12.10 7.45 -0.54
C GLN A 66 10.78 8.06 -0.09
N GLY A 67 10.20 8.87 -0.98
CA GLY A 67 8.86 9.43 -0.85
C GLY A 67 7.81 8.61 -1.61
N HIS A 68 6.71 9.26 -1.99
CA HIS A 68 5.57 8.56 -2.62
C HIS A 68 5.93 8.02 -4.01
N ARG A 69 6.89 8.67 -4.68
CA ARG A 69 7.27 8.40 -6.07
C ARG A 69 8.56 7.58 -6.17
N ALA A 70 8.72 6.58 -5.30
CA ALA A 70 9.90 5.71 -5.30
C ALA A 70 10.18 5.09 -6.69
N HIS A 71 9.15 4.75 -7.45
CA HIS A 71 9.25 4.22 -8.82
C HIS A 71 9.81 5.23 -9.85
N ILE A 72 9.78 6.53 -9.56
CA ILE A 72 10.41 7.59 -10.38
C ILE A 72 11.76 7.98 -9.81
N GLN A 73 11.87 8.05 -8.48
CA GLN A 73 13.04 8.59 -7.78
C GLN A 73 14.18 7.57 -7.62
N ALA A 74 13.85 6.29 -7.44
CA ALA A 74 14.77 5.20 -7.17
C ALA A 74 14.28 3.89 -7.84
N PRO A 75 14.12 3.88 -9.19
CA PRO A 75 13.56 2.74 -9.91
C PRO A 75 14.43 1.48 -9.78
N THR A 76 15.75 1.64 -9.68
CA THR A 76 16.70 0.52 -9.55
C THR A 76 16.57 -0.16 -8.20
N GLU A 77 16.53 0.61 -7.12
CA GLU A 77 16.37 0.13 -5.74
C GLU A 77 15.03 -0.57 -5.57
N LEU A 78 13.96 -0.01 -6.14
CA LEU A 78 12.65 -0.67 -6.18
C LEU A 78 12.73 -1.99 -6.97
N GLY A 79 13.41 -1.99 -8.12
CA GLY A 79 13.60 -3.19 -8.94
C GLY A 79 14.35 -4.30 -8.19
N HIS A 80 15.41 -3.97 -7.46
CA HIS A 80 16.15 -4.93 -6.64
C HIS A 80 15.28 -5.52 -5.53
N LEU A 81 14.49 -4.69 -4.83
CA LEU A 81 13.56 -5.17 -3.82
C LEU A 81 12.56 -6.16 -4.43
N LEU A 82 11.91 -5.79 -5.54
CA LEU A 82 10.93 -6.64 -6.22
C LEU A 82 11.54 -7.98 -6.65
N ASN A 83 12.75 -7.96 -7.22
CA ASN A 83 13.46 -9.18 -7.60
C ASN A 83 13.79 -10.06 -6.38
N GLY A 84 14.14 -9.47 -5.24
CA GLY A 84 14.35 -10.20 -3.99
C GLY A 84 13.08 -10.91 -3.51
N LEU A 85 11.95 -10.21 -3.55
CA LEU A 85 10.64 -10.77 -3.17
C LEU A 85 10.17 -11.90 -4.09
N THR A 86 10.58 -11.89 -5.36
CA THR A 86 10.28 -12.98 -6.29
C THR A 86 11.22 -14.18 -6.16
N THR A 87 12.46 -13.96 -5.67
CA THR A 87 13.53 -14.98 -5.66
C THR A 87 13.68 -15.68 -4.30
N GLY A 88 13.38 -15.01 -3.18
CA GLY A 88 13.38 -15.60 -1.83
C GLY A 88 12.20 -16.55 -1.56
N ARG A 89 11.77 -17.27 -2.60
CA ARG A 89 10.65 -18.23 -2.59
C ARG A 89 11.14 -19.63 -2.28
#